data_AF-A0A940UR67-F1
#
_entry.id   AF-A0A940UR67-F1
#
_cell.length_a   1.000
_cell.length_b   1.000
_cell.length_c   1.000
_cell.angle_alpha   90.00
_cell.angle_beta   90.00
_cell.angle_gamma   90.00
#
_symmetry.space_group_name_H-M   'P 1'
#
loop_
_entity.id
_entity.type
_entity.pdbx_description
1 polymer ?
#
loop_
_entity_poly.entity_id
_entity_poly.type
_entity_poly.pdbx_seq_one_letter_code
_entity_poly.pdbx_strand_id
1 'polypeptide(L)'
;MLSVQKKTCLLDYCKCNQTVTVYHQGTDKTIARTVYENAYLDFQKNQNVNKTGSSESNSFLLVIPGESVILYNGDKVLLGEGPESVTWTEFIPAKVPGLVVIKHVDPKYWNGVQCHVEAGG
;
A
#
# COMPACT_ATOMS: atom_id res chain seq x y z
N MET A 1 -27.74 24.46 -1.60
CA MET A 1 -26.77 23.39 -1.34
C MET A 1 -25.60 23.56 -2.29
N LEU A 2 -24.47 24.08 -1.83
CA LEU A 2 -23.25 24.12 -2.65
C LEU A 2 -22.70 22.70 -2.74
N SER A 3 -22.85 22.06 -3.90
CA SER A 3 -22.11 20.86 -4.22
C SER A 3 -20.67 21.28 -4.50
N VAL A 4 -19.80 21.07 -3.52
CA VAL A 4 -18.36 21.25 -3.72
C VAL A 4 -17.93 20.17 -4.71
N GLN A 5 -17.78 20.54 -5.99
CA GLN A 5 -17.07 19.71 -6.93
C GLN A 5 -15.67 19.54 -6.36
N LYS A 6 -15.38 18.36 -5.79
CA LYS A 6 -14.01 17.96 -5.46
C LYS A 6 -13.20 18.23 -6.72
N LYS A 7 -12.11 19.01 -6.60
CA LYS A 7 -11.16 19.21 -7.70
C LYS A 7 -10.70 17.83 -8.11
N THR A 8 -11.33 17.29 -9.15
CA THR A 8 -10.97 16.00 -9.71
C THR A 8 -9.56 16.17 -10.24
N CYS A 9 -8.62 15.48 -9.61
CA CYS A 9 -7.29 15.36 -10.16
C CYS A 9 -7.45 14.82 -11.58
N LEU A 10 -6.88 15.51 -12.59
CA LEU A 10 -6.95 15.11 -14.01
C LEU A 10 -6.10 13.86 -14.31
N LEU A 11 -5.63 13.17 -13.26
CA LEU A 11 -4.82 11.97 -13.37
C LEU A 11 -5.74 10.75 -13.54
N ASP A 12 -5.40 9.92 -14.52
CA ASP A 12 -6.11 8.68 -14.80
C ASP A 12 -5.62 7.58 -13.84
N TYR A 13 -6.54 7.08 -13.01
CA TYR A 13 -6.30 5.97 -12.08
C TYR A 13 -7.06 4.71 -12.50
N CYS A 14 -7.35 4.50 -13.78
CA CYS A 14 -8.13 3.34 -14.24
C CYS A 14 -7.49 1.98 -13.88
N LYS A 15 -6.19 1.96 -13.59
CA LYS A 15 -5.46 0.78 -13.11
C LYS A 15 -5.63 0.52 -11.61
N CYS A 16 -6.09 1.50 -10.83
CA CYS A 16 -6.32 1.38 -9.38
C CYS A 16 -7.70 0.76 -9.12
N ASN A 17 -7.88 -0.51 -9.50
CA ASN A 17 -9.14 -1.24 -9.41
C ASN A 17 -9.08 -2.43 -8.43
N GLN A 18 -8.04 -2.48 -7.60
CA GLN A 18 -7.82 -3.55 -6.64
C GLN A 18 -8.18 -3.07 -5.24
N THR A 19 -8.76 -3.97 -4.45
CA THR A 19 -8.89 -3.77 -3.01
C THR A 19 -7.56 -4.13 -2.34
N VAL A 20 -7.08 -3.29 -1.43
CA VAL A 20 -5.92 -3.57 -0.58
C VAL A 20 -6.23 -3.19 0.85
N THR A 21 -5.63 -3.92 1.78
CA THR A 21 -5.73 -3.63 3.21
C THR A 21 -4.37 -3.23 3.75
N VAL A 22 -4.31 -2.05 4.37
CA VAL A 22 -3.13 -1.53 5.06
C VAL A 22 -3.35 -1.69 6.56
N TYR A 23 -2.34 -2.28 7.21
CA TYR A 23 -2.26 -2.39 8.66
C TYR A 23 -1.13 -1.50 9.16
N HIS A 24 -1.49 -0.60 10.07
CA HIS A 24 -0.56 0.27 10.77
C HIS A 24 -0.53 -0.13 12.25
N GLN A 25 0.67 -0.26 12.83
CA GLN A 25 0.81 -0.41 14.28
C GLN A 25 1.22 0.92 14.90
N GLY A 26 0.35 1.47 15.73
CA GLY A 26 0.63 2.67 16.51
C GLY A 26 1.69 2.42 17.59
N THR A 27 2.21 3.50 18.16
CA THR A 27 3.23 3.44 19.24
C THR A 27 2.74 2.70 20.50
N ASP A 28 1.43 2.69 20.72
CA ASP A 28 0.70 2.02 21.78
C ASP A 28 0.39 0.53 21.45
N LYS A 29 0.94 0.02 20.34
CA LYS A 29 0.74 -1.34 19.81
C LYS A 29 -0.67 -1.66 19.32
N THR A 30 -1.57 -0.67 19.27
CA THR A 30 -2.86 -0.83 18.59
C THR A 30 -2.64 -0.98 17.09
N ILE A 31 -3.47 -1.81 16.47
CA ILE A 31 -3.38 -2.11 15.04
C ILE A 31 -4.57 -1.46 14.37
N ALA A 32 -4.31 -0.46 13.55
CA ALA A 32 -5.31 0.17 12.69
C ALA A 32 -5.36 -0.58 11.36
N ARG A 33 -6.56 -0.97 10.93
CA ARG A 33 -6.84 -1.61 9.64
C ARG A 33 -7.57 -0.61 8.76
N THR A 34 -7.04 -0.35 7.57
CA THR A 34 -7.67 0.51 6.57
C THR A 34 -7.79 -0.26 5.26
N VAL A 35 -9.01 -0.35 4.72
CA VAL A 35 -9.28 -0.98 3.42
C VAL A 35 -9.41 0.12 2.38
N TYR A 36 -8.66 -0.02 1.29
CA TYR A 36 -8.73 0.86 0.13
C TYR A 36 -9.27 0.06 -1.05
N GLU A 37 -10.44 0.45 -1.56
CA GLU A 37 -11.13 -0.26 -2.64
C GLU A 37 -10.62 0.08 -4.04
N ASN A 38 -9.87 1.18 -4.17
CA ASN A 38 -9.37 1.69 -5.44
C ASN A 38 -7.86 1.85 -5.38
N ALA A 39 -7.11 0.77 -5.26
CA ALA A 39 -5.64 0.81 -5.23
C ALA A 39 -5.04 -0.01 -6.37
N TYR A 40 -3.75 0.20 -6.61
CA TYR A 40 -2.94 -0.63 -7.50
C TYR A 40 -1.77 -1.19 -6.71
N LEU A 41 -1.71 -2.51 -6.57
CA LEU A 41 -0.60 -3.22 -5.94
C LEU A 41 0.01 -4.19 -6.95
N ASP A 42 1.25 -3.94 -7.33
CA ASP A 42 2.01 -4.77 -8.26
C ASP A 42 3.26 -5.33 -7.61
N PHE A 43 3.46 -6.63 -7.76
CA PHE A 43 4.63 -7.32 -7.26
C PHE A 43 5.68 -7.39 -8.37
N GLN A 44 6.73 -6.58 -8.26
CA GLN A 44 7.85 -6.66 -9.19
C GLN A 44 8.69 -7.89 -8.85
N LYS A 45 8.46 -8.98 -9.59
CA LYS A 45 9.34 -10.15 -9.57
C LYS A 45 10.62 -9.85 -10.35
N ASN A 46 11.65 -9.35 -9.68
CA ASN A 46 13.00 -9.40 -10.24
C ASN A 46 13.57 -10.82 -10.08
N GLN A 47 13.44 -11.66 -11.12
CA GLN A 47 14.20 -12.91 -11.20
C GLN A 47 15.66 -12.58 -11.46
N ASN A 48 16.45 -12.41 -10.40
CA ASN A 48 17.90 -12.34 -10.51
C ASN A 48 18.48 -13.75 -10.32
N VAL A 49 18.84 -14.40 -11.42
CA VAL A 49 19.41 -15.76 -11.40
C VAL A 49 20.90 -15.66 -11.08
N ASN A 50 21.27 -15.76 -9.81
CA ASN A 50 22.67 -15.90 -9.39
C ASN A 50 23.00 -17.35 -8.99
N LYS A 51 24.24 -17.77 -9.28
CA LYS A 51 24.78 -19.14 -9.18
C LYS A 51 24.79 -19.80 -7.79
N THR A 52 24.18 -19.20 -6.75
CA THR A 52 24.30 -19.68 -5.35
C THR A 52 22.98 -19.76 -4.59
N GLY A 53 21.83 -19.75 -5.28
CA GLY A 53 20.52 -19.87 -4.66
C GLY A 53 19.73 -18.57 -4.68
N SER A 54 18.47 -18.68 -5.07
CA SER A 54 17.54 -17.59 -5.33
C SER A 54 17.37 -16.69 -4.11
N SER A 55 17.70 -15.41 -4.23
CA SER A 55 17.23 -14.38 -3.30
C SER A 55 16.03 -13.70 -3.94
N GLU A 56 14.82 -14.12 -3.58
CA GLU A 56 13.59 -13.43 -3.99
C GLU A 56 13.56 -12.04 -3.34
N SER A 57 13.95 -11.02 -4.10
CA SER A 57 13.69 -9.64 -3.73
C SER A 57 12.22 -9.36 -4.03
N ASN A 58 11.37 -9.45 -2.99
CA ASN A 58 9.94 -9.12 -3.07
C ASN A 58 9.75 -7.60 -3.15
N SER A 59 10.17 -7.00 -4.26
CA SER A 59 9.86 -5.61 -4.56
C SER A 59 8.39 -5.46 -4.95
N PHE A 60 7.76 -4.36 -4.53
CA PHE A 60 6.39 -4.04 -4.93
C PHE A 60 6.18 -2.54 -5.13
N LEU A 61 5.16 -2.19 -5.91
CA LEU A 61 4.64 -0.84 -6.07
C LEU A 61 3.18 -0.82 -5.62
N LEU A 62 2.88 0.02 -4.64
CA LEU A 62 1.54 0.35 -4.18
C LEU A 62 1.22 1.78 -4.60
N VAL A 63 0.06 1.98 -5.22
CA VAL A 63 -0.48 3.31 -5.55
C VAL A 63 -1.89 3.40 -4.97
N ILE A 64 -2.12 4.39 -4.13
CA ILE A 64 -3.45 4.67 -3.56
C ILE A 64 -3.87 6.10 -3.94
N PRO A 65 -4.83 6.27 -4.86
CA PRO A 65 -5.45 7.54 -5.17
C PRO A 65 -6.28 8.03 -3.99
N GLY A 66 -6.24 9.34 -3.77
CA GLY A 66 -7.02 9.97 -2.72
C GLY A 66 -6.33 11.19 -2.13
N GLU A 67 -7.15 12.09 -1.62
CA GLU A 67 -6.70 13.20 -0.80
C GLU A 67 -6.46 12.70 0.63
N SER A 68 -5.39 13.15 1.28
CA SER A 68 -5.09 12.83 2.69
C SER A 68 -4.89 11.33 2.99
N VAL A 69 -4.39 10.55 2.03
CA VAL A 69 -3.95 9.18 2.30
C VAL A 69 -2.64 9.24 3.09
N ILE A 70 -2.60 8.55 4.23
CA ILE A 70 -1.43 8.52 5.11
C ILE A 70 -0.96 7.07 5.24
N LEU A 71 0.29 6.84 4.86
CA LEU A 71 0.98 5.56 5.00
C LEU A 71 2.30 5.80 5.73
N TYR A 72 2.78 4.78 6.43
CA TYR A 72 4.03 4.84 7.18
C TYR A 72 4.98 3.72 6.81
N ASN A 73 6.26 3.96 7.06
CA ASN A 73 7.27 2.91 7.00
C ASN A 73 6.99 1.84 8.05
N GLY A 74 7.04 0.58 7.64
CA GLY A 74 6.71 -0.57 8.48
C GLY A 74 5.24 -0.99 8.40
N ASP A 75 4.38 -0.22 7.75
CA ASP A 75 3.00 -0.62 7.49
C ASP A 75 2.98 -1.89 6.64
N LYS A 76 2.00 -2.74 6.93
CA LYS A 76 1.86 -4.05 6.28
C LYS A 76 0.68 -4.02 5.34
N VAL A 77 0.87 -4.46 4.11
CA VAL A 77 -0.13 -4.35 3.05
C VAL A 77 -0.46 -5.73 2.53
N LEU A 78 -1.75 -6.02 2.40
CA LEU A 78 -2.27 -7.25 1.85
C LEU A 78 -3.20 -6.94 0.67
N LEU A 79 -3.12 -7.73 -0.39
CA LEU A 79 -4.09 -7.68 -1.49
C LEU A 79 -5.45 -8.23 -1.01
N GLY A 80 -6.52 -7.54 -1.36
CA GLY A 80 -7.90 -7.85 -0.97
C GLY A 80 -8.29 -7.28 0.39
N GLU A 81 -9.46 -7.72 0.86
CA GLU A 81 -9.92 -7.48 2.22
C GLU A 81 -9.21 -8.43 3.18
N GLY A 82 -8.24 -7.90 3.92
CA GLY A 82 -7.51 -8.67 4.91
C GLY A 82 -8.34 -8.91 6.18
N PRO A 83 -7.89 -9.84 7.06
CA PRO A 83 -8.54 -10.16 8.33
C PRO A 83 -8.73 -8.92 9.22
N GLU A 84 -9.84 -8.87 9.97
CA GLU A 84 -10.17 -7.74 10.84
C GLU A 84 -9.21 -7.59 12.02
N SER A 85 -8.65 -8.70 12.50
CA SER A 85 -7.70 -8.75 13.61
C SER A 85 -6.49 -9.59 13.23
N VAL A 86 -5.30 -9.09 13.57
CA VAL A 86 -4.02 -9.75 13.27
C VAL A 86 -3.09 -9.68 14.47
N THR A 87 -2.31 -10.74 14.67
CA THR A 87 -1.19 -10.71 15.62
C THR A 87 0.04 -10.15 14.91
N TRP A 88 0.42 -8.90 15.21
CA TRP A 88 1.47 -8.18 14.46
C TRP A 88 2.78 -8.96 14.30
N THR A 89 3.24 -9.64 15.35
CA THR A 89 4.50 -10.43 15.34
C THR A 89 4.44 -11.63 14.39
N GLU A 90 3.25 -12.18 14.14
CA GLU A 90 3.05 -13.31 13.23
C GLU A 90 2.68 -12.88 11.82
N PHE A 91 2.18 -11.64 11.69
CA PHE A 91 1.79 -11.04 10.42
C PHE A 91 3.05 -10.55 9.68
N ILE A 92 3.88 -11.48 9.21
CA ILE A 92 5.13 -11.19 8.49
C ILE A 92 5.11 -11.83 7.10
N PRO A 93 5.81 -11.25 6.10
CA PRO A 93 5.82 -11.77 4.73
C PRO A 93 6.23 -13.24 4.61
N ALA A 94 7.09 -13.73 5.51
CA ALA A 94 7.53 -15.13 5.54
C ALA A 94 6.43 -16.12 5.96
N LYS A 95 5.39 -15.66 6.68
CA LYS A 95 4.28 -16.49 7.16
C LYS A 95 2.98 -16.26 6.39
N VAL A 96 2.78 -15.06 5.86
CA VAL A 96 1.55 -14.65 5.19
C VAL A 96 1.84 -14.38 3.71
N PRO A 97 1.48 -15.30 2.79
CA PRO A 97 1.69 -15.10 1.36
C PRO A 97 0.97 -13.84 0.86
N GLY A 98 1.67 -13.06 0.02
CA GLY A 98 1.14 -11.82 -0.52
C GLY A 98 1.18 -10.62 0.44
N LEU A 99 1.64 -10.81 1.69
CA LEU A 99 1.87 -9.71 2.61
C LEU A 99 3.20 -9.01 2.28
N VAL A 100 3.15 -7.69 2.19
CA VAL A 100 4.33 -6.84 1.98
C VAL A 100 4.46 -5.81 3.08
N VAL A 101 5.67 -5.27 3.24
CA VAL A 101 5.97 -4.23 4.24
C VAL A 101 6.49 -3.00 3.53
N ILE A 102 5.87 -1.85 3.79
CA ILE A 102 6.27 -0.56 3.24
C ILE A 102 7.65 -0.16 3.80
N LYS A 103 8.60 0.13 2.91
CA LYS A 103 9.94 0.67 3.24
C LYS A 103 10.17 2.09 2.73
N HIS A 104 9.31 2.58 1.86
CA HIS A 104 9.27 3.99 1.47
C HIS A 104 7.85 4.40 1.12
N VAL A 105 7.55 5.67 1.39
CA VAL A 105 6.27 6.32 1.11
C VAL A 105 6.57 7.63 0.40
N ASP A 106 5.91 7.86 -0.72
CA ASP A 106 6.06 9.05 -1.54
C ASP A 106 4.67 9.63 -1.91
N PRO A 107 4.18 10.60 -1.12
CA PRO A 107 2.95 11.32 -1.43
C PRO A 107 3.13 12.20 -2.67
N LYS A 108 2.25 12.05 -3.65
CA LYS A 108 2.24 12.90 -4.84
C LYS A 108 1.23 14.02 -4.71
N TYR A 109 1.62 15.18 -5.26
CA TYR A 109 0.82 16.39 -5.22
C TYR A 109 0.56 16.91 -6.63
N TRP A 110 -0.66 17.38 -6.86
CA TRP A 110 -1.07 18.08 -8.06
C TRP A 110 -1.70 19.42 -7.68
N ASN A 111 -1.19 20.53 -8.23
CA ASN A 111 -1.62 21.88 -7.87
C ASN A 111 -1.63 22.15 -6.35
N GLY A 112 -0.65 21.59 -5.63
CA GLY A 112 -0.51 21.74 -4.17
C GLY A 112 -1.47 20.88 -3.34
N VAL A 113 -2.30 20.04 -3.97
CA VAL A 113 -3.21 19.10 -3.28
C VAL A 113 -2.70 17.69 -3.47
N GLN A 114 -2.69 16.89 -2.40
CA GLN A 114 -2.31 15.48 -2.48
C GLN A 114 -3.29 14.74 -3.38
N CYS A 115 -2.77 14.05 -4.41
CA CYS A 115 -3.61 13.35 -5.39
C CYS A 115 -3.57 11.83 -5.23
N HIS A 116 -2.41 11.28 -4.87
CA HIS A 116 -2.23 9.88 -4.54
C HIS A 116 -0.97 9.69 -3.69
N VAL A 117 -0.78 8.48 -3.16
CA VAL A 117 0.45 8.06 -2.50
C VAL A 117 1.01 6.86 -3.22
N GLU A 118 2.31 6.91 -3.52
CA GLU A 118 3.08 5.75 -3.93
C GLU A 118 3.82 5.18 -2.72
N ALA A 119 3.90 3.86 -2.62
CA ALA A 119 4.68 3.18 -1.59
C ALA A 119 5.31 1.92 -2.16
N GLY A 120 6.41 1.48 -1.56
CA GLY A 120 7.08 0.25 -1.96
C GLY A 120 8.04 -0.25 -0.90
N GLY A 121 8.65 -1.40 -1.15
CA GLY A 121 9.59 -2.06 -0.24
C GLY A 121 10.27 -3.26 -0.85
#